data_AF-A0A0G0JJ82-F1
#
_entry.id   AF-A0A0G0JJ82-F1
#
_cell.length_a   1.000
_cell.length_b   1.000
_cell.length_c   1.000
_cell.angle_alpha   90.00
_cell.angle_beta   90.00
_cell.angle_gamma   90.00
#
_symmetry.space_group_name_H-M   'P 1'
#
loop_
_entity.id
_entity.type
_entity.pdbx_description
1 polymer ?
#
loop_
_entity_poly.entity_id
_entity_poly.type
_entity_poly.pdbx_seq_one_letter_code
_entity_poly.pdbx_strand_id
1 'polypeptide(L)'
;MNIPNKALLIFGLIVGTVGVVIIVLTTTTKFKKEQETNIQIPIASLTPSPTSTQPQVKYNPEKNDQLLNNVINRQTLTSSDVETKQKLINKLNGKSGILQKTIDYQLEYILSPDLFQVEILNTDVNFAKKQATTWLIQQGFSLNGLCKLPVMFYLNQEVKNDLSNTDIEFNPLPEGC
;
A
#
# COMPACT_ATOMS: atom_id res chain seq x y z
N MET A 1 -55.42 14.07 -45.62
CA MET A 1 -54.96 13.20 -44.51
C MET A 1 -54.46 14.15 -43.42
N ASN A 2 -55.30 14.47 -42.44
CA ASN A 2 -55.00 15.46 -41.39
C ASN A 2 -54.03 14.84 -40.38
N ILE A 3 -52.77 15.29 -40.38
CA ILE A 3 -51.80 14.92 -39.34
C ILE A 3 -52.30 15.54 -38.03
N PRO A 4 -52.63 14.75 -37.00
CA PRO A 4 -53.16 15.29 -35.76
C PRO A 4 -52.08 16.13 -35.06
N ASN A 5 -52.41 17.38 -34.70
CA ASN A 5 -51.51 18.36 -34.06
C ASN A 5 -50.73 17.83 -32.84
N LYS A 6 -51.19 16.74 -32.23
CA LYS A 6 -50.49 16.05 -31.13
C LYS A 6 -49.18 15.38 -31.58
N ALA A 7 -49.12 14.84 -32.79
CA ALA A 7 -47.91 14.20 -33.32
C ALA A 7 -46.79 15.21 -33.60
N LEU A 8 -47.16 16.42 -34.05
CA LEU A 8 -46.22 17.51 -34.31
C LEU A 8 -45.62 18.07 -33.01
N LEU A 9 -46.41 18.14 -31.94
CA LEU A 9 -45.96 18.58 -30.61
C LEU A 9 -44.99 17.58 -29.95
N ILE A 10 -45.26 16.28 -30.07
CA ILE A 10 -44.38 15.24 -29.52
C ILE A 10 -43.04 15.20 -30.27
N PHE A 11 -43.06 15.34 -31.61
CA PHE A 11 -41.83 15.39 -32.40
C PHE A 11 -40.99 16.64 -32.07
N GLY A 12 -41.63 17.80 -31.85
CA GLY A 12 -40.95 19.01 -31.39
C GLY A 12 -40.29 18.86 -30.02
N LEU A 13 -40.94 18.16 -29.07
CA LEU A 13 -40.38 17.89 -27.74
C LEU A 13 -39.17 16.94 -27.76
N ILE A 14 -39.20 15.92 -28.63
CA ILE A 14 -38.09 14.96 -28.75
C ILE A 14 -36.89 15.62 -29.43
N VAL A 15 -37.09 16.38 -30.51
CA VAL A 15 -36.00 17.10 -31.18
C VAL A 15 -35.42 18.20 -30.28
N GLY A 16 -36.26 18.88 -29.50
CA GLY A 16 -35.82 19.88 -28.52
C GLY A 16 -34.95 19.30 -27.41
N THR A 17 -35.33 18.15 -26.83
CA THR A 17 -34.55 17.51 -25.75
C THR A 17 -33.22 16.95 -26.25
N VAL A 18 -33.18 16.34 -27.43
CA VAL A 18 -31.92 15.86 -28.03
C VAL A 18 -30.96 17.02 -28.35
N GLY A 19 -31.49 18.16 -28.83
CA GLY A 19 -30.68 19.36 -29.08
C GLY A 19 -30.03 19.92 -27.81
N VAL A 20 -30.75 19.97 -26.69
CA VAL A 20 -30.22 20.47 -25.41
C VAL A 20 -29.11 19.56 -24.86
N VAL A 21 -29.24 18.24 -24.98
CA VAL A 21 -28.22 17.28 -24.50
C VAL A 21 -26.90 17.41 -25.28
N ILE A 22 -26.96 17.68 -26.59
CA ILE A 22 -25.76 17.90 -27.42
C ILE A 22 -25.06 19.23 -27.08
N ILE A 23 -25.82 20.29 -26.76
CA ILE A 23 -25.24 21.59 -26.35
C ILE A 23 -24.54 21.49 -24.97
N VAL A 24 -25.08 20.69 -24.05
CA VAL A 24 -24.45 20.44 -22.74
C VAL A 24 -23.18 19.58 -22.86
N LEU A 25 -23.17 18.58 -23.75
CA LEU A 25 -21.98 17.75 -24.01
C LEU A 25 -20.85 18.52 -24.72
N THR A 26 -21.18 19.48 -25.59
CA THR A 26 -20.16 20.29 -26.31
C THR A 26 -19.60 21.44 -25.48
N THR A 27 -20.31 21.93 -24.46
CA THR A 27 -19.82 23.02 -23.59
C THR A 27 -18.91 22.57 -22.45
N THR A 28 -18.89 21.27 -22.13
CA THR A 28 -18.07 20.71 -21.04
C THR A 28 -16.67 20.25 -21.47
N THR A 29 -16.36 20.23 -22.77
CA THR A 29 -15.04 19.86 -23.29
C THR A 29 -14.17 21.08 -23.60
N LYS A 30 -14.00 21.98 -22.61
CA LYS A 30 -12.89 22.94 -22.65
C LYS A 30 -11.60 22.21 -22.26
N PHE A 31 -10.99 21.54 -23.23
CA PHE A 31 -9.60 21.08 -23.13
C PHE A 31 -8.72 22.31 -22.89
N LYS A 32 -8.27 22.48 -21.65
CA LYS A 32 -7.28 23.48 -21.27
C LYS A 32 -5.98 23.08 -21.95
N LYS A 33 -5.60 23.78 -23.01
CA LYS A 33 -4.33 23.60 -23.70
C LYS A 33 -3.23 23.92 -22.69
N GLU A 34 -2.53 22.88 -22.23
CA GLU A 34 -1.44 23.01 -21.28
C GLU A 34 -0.32 23.81 -21.97
N GLN A 35 -0.12 25.01 -21.48
CA GLN A 35 0.92 25.92 -21.95
C GLN A 35 2.23 25.42 -21.34
N GLU A 36 3.08 24.78 -22.14
CA GLU A 36 4.46 24.46 -21.77
C GLU A 36 5.16 25.74 -21.32
N THR A 37 5.23 25.92 -20.01
CA THR A 37 6.10 26.92 -19.40
C THR A 37 7.47 26.28 -19.40
N ASN A 38 8.35 26.77 -20.27
CA ASN A 38 9.77 26.44 -20.23
C ASN A 38 10.34 27.00 -18.93
N ILE A 39 10.24 26.21 -17.86
CA ILE A 39 10.90 26.48 -16.59
C ILE A 39 12.37 26.11 -16.82
N GLN A 40 13.19 27.12 -17.11
CA GLN A 40 14.62 27.02 -16.89
C GLN A 40 14.83 26.78 -15.39
N ILE A 41 15.01 25.52 -15.02
CA ILE A 41 15.43 25.14 -13.68
C ILE A 41 16.82 25.75 -13.47
N PRO A 42 17.03 26.62 -12.48
CA PRO A 42 18.38 27.04 -12.10
C PRO A 42 19.15 25.76 -11.77
N ILE A 43 20.25 25.51 -12.49
CA ILE A 43 21.17 24.43 -12.15
C ILE A 43 21.77 24.84 -10.80
N ALA A 44 21.15 24.39 -9.72
CA ALA A 44 21.71 24.52 -8.39
C ALA A 44 23.06 23.82 -8.44
N SER A 45 24.12 24.57 -8.16
CA SER A 45 25.47 24.04 -8.03
C SER A 45 25.41 22.88 -7.03
N LEU A 46 25.71 21.66 -7.49
CA LEU A 46 25.81 20.45 -6.67
C LEU A 46 27.00 20.61 -5.73
N THR A 47 26.81 21.42 -4.70
CA THR A 47 27.71 21.43 -3.56
C THR A 47 27.39 20.13 -2.82
N PRO A 48 28.32 19.16 -2.72
CA PRO A 48 28.05 17.92 -2.02
C PRO A 48 27.64 18.28 -0.59
N SER A 49 26.39 17.95 -0.24
CA SER A 49 25.90 18.11 1.12
C SER A 49 26.84 17.34 2.04
N PRO A 50 27.26 17.91 3.18
CA PRO A 50 28.12 17.19 4.11
C PRO A 50 27.44 15.87 4.45
N THR A 51 28.14 14.76 4.18
CA THR A 51 27.68 13.42 4.54
C THR A 51 27.50 13.42 6.06
N SER A 52 26.24 13.46 6.51
CA SER A 52 25.93 13.34 7.93
C SER A 52 26.42 11.97 8.39
N THR A 53 27.48 11.97 9.20
CA THR A 53 28.02 10.80 9.90
C THR A 53 27.16 10.38 11.09
N GLN A 54 25.95 10.95 11.23
CA GLN A 54 25.03 10.47 12.25
C GLN A 54 24.76 8.98 12.02
N PRO A 55 24.76 8.17 13.10
CA PRO A 55 24.22 6.83 13.01
C PRO A 55 22.84 6.90 12.37
N GLN A 56 22.48 5.89 11.59
CA GLN A 56 21.18 5.77 10.98
C GLN A 56 20.78 4.32 11.08
N VAL A 57 19.48 4.07 11.25
CA VAL A 57 18.94 2.72 11.09
C VAL A 57 19.22 2.26 9.66
N LYS A 58 20.08 1.26 9.52
CA LYS A 58 20.39 0.62 8.24
C LYS A 58 19.54 -0.62 8.12
N TYR A 59 18.92 -0.83 6.97
CA TYR A 59 18.21 -2.08 6.72
C TYR A 59 19.22 -3.14 6.26
N ASN A 60 19.13 -4.35 6.81
CA ASN A 60 19.99 -5.45 6.40
C ASN A 60 19.72 -5.79 4.91
N PRO A 61 20.69 -5.65 4.01
CA PRO A 61 20.49 -5.80 2.58
C PRO A 61 20.12 -7.24 2.19
N GLU A 62 20.78 -8.24 2.77
CA GLU A 62 20.51 -9.66 2.48
C GLU A 62 19.08 -10.05 2.86
N LYS A 63 18.61 -9.56 4.00
CA LYS A 63 17.25 -9.82 4.48
C LYS A 63 16.19 -9.06 3.69
N ASN A 64 16.51 -7.85 3.20
CA ASN A 64 15.67 -7.13 2.25
C ASN A 64 15.54 -7.90 0.92
N ASP A 65 16.64 -8.43 0.39
CA ASP A 65 16.62 -9.22 -0.85
C ASP A 65 15.82 -10.51 -0.67
N GLN A 66 15.96 -11.16 0.50
CA GLN A 66 15.14 -12.33 0.86
C GLN A 66 13.65 -11.98 0.93
N LEU A 67 13.28 -10.84 1.54
CA LEU A 67 11.89 -10.38 1.57
C LEU A 67 11.35 -10.11 0.16
N LEU A 68 12.12 -9.40 -0.67
CA LEU A 68 11.76 -9.12 -2.05
C LEU A 68 11.56 -10.43 -2.83
N ASN A 69 12.44 -11.41 -2.64
CA ASN A 69 12.31 -12.72 -3.22
C ASN A 69 11.03 -13.45 -2.73
N ASN A 70 10.65 -13.35 -1.47
CA ASN A 70 9.39 -13.93 -0.97
C ASN A 70 8.15 -13.27 -1.60
N VAL A 71 8.23 -11.99 -1.95
CA VAL A 71 7.14 -11.25 -2.63
C VAL A 71 7.04 -11.63 -4.10
N ILE A 72 8.18 -11.69 -4.82
CA ILE A 72 8.25 -11.98 -6.26
C ILE A 72 8.07 -13.49 -6.52
N ASN A 73 8.82 -14.34 -5.81
CA ASN A 73 8.90 -15.79 -5.98
C ASN A 73 8.19 -16.50 -4.82
N ARG A 74 6.86 -16.35 -4.75
CA ARG A 74 6.04 -16.90 -3.66
C ARG A 74 6.24 -18.41 -3.51
N GLN A 75 6.71 -18.81 -2.34
CA GLN A 75 6.83 -20.22 -2.02
C GLN A 75 5.47 -20.83 -1.70
N THR A 76 5.30 -22.12 -2.04
CA THR A 76 4.09 -22.86 -1.69
C THR A 76 4.00 -23.04 -0.17
N LEU A 77 2.84 -22.69 0.38
CA LEU A 77 2.50 -22.87 1.78
C LEU A 77 1.87 -24.25 2.01
N THR A 78 1.89 -24.72 3.25
CA THR A 78 1.11 -25.91 3.62
C THR A 78 -0.39 -25.60 3.57
N SER A 79 -1.25 -26.61 3.41
CA SER A 79 -2.71 -26.40 3.39
C SER A 79 -3.20 -25.68 4.65
N SER A 80 -2.65 -26.02 5.83
CA SER A 80 -2.98 -25.34 7.10
C SER A 80 -2.61 -23.86 7.09
N ASP A 81 -1.42 -23.50 6.57
CA ASP A 81 -1.00 -22.10 6.49
C ASP A 81 -1.84 -21.32 5.44
N VAL A 82 -2.24 -21.97 4.34
CA VAL A 82 -3.16 -21.39 3.35
C VAL A 82 -4.51 -21.10 3.98
N GLU A 83 -5.07 -22.04 4.73
CA GLU A 83 -6.35 -21.87 5.43
C GLU A 83 -6.28 -20.74 6.46
N THR A 84 -5.22 -20.67 7.26
CA THR A 84 -4.99 -19.57 8.21
C THR A 84 -4.93 -18.22 7.49
N LYS A 85 -4.17 -18.12 6.39
CA LYS A 85 -4.10 -16.90 5.58
C LYS A 85 -5.49 -16.48 5.09
N GLN A 86 -6.23 -17.41 4.49
CA GLN A 86 -7.57 -17.11 3.97
C GLN A 86 -8.54 -16.72 5.07
N LYS A 87 -8.47 -17.36 6.25
CA LYS A 87 -9.27 -16.99 7.42
C LYS A 87 -9.03 -15.53 7.83
N LEU A 88 -7.77 -15.06 7.84
CA LEU A 88 -7.46 -13.67 8.17
C LEU A 88 -7.95 -12.70 7.09
N ILE A 89 -7.72 -13.01 5.82
CA ILE A 89 -8.18 -12.19 4.69
C ILE A 89 -9.71 -12.08 4.67
N ASN A 90 -10.42 -13.15 4.99
CA ASN A 90 -11.88 -13.17 5.05
C ASN A 90 -12.45 -12.30 6.18
N LYS A 91 -11.73 -12.11 7.30
CA LYS A 91 -12.12 -11.13 8.33
C LYS A 91 -12.18 -9.69 7.77
N LEU A 92 -11.41 -9.43 6.72
CA LEU A 92 -11.37 -8.14 6.01
C LEU A 92 -12.24 -8.14 4.74
N ASN A 93 -13.08 -9.16 4.54
CA ASN A 93 -13.87 -9.36 3.32
C ASN A 93 -13.02 -9.35 2.03
N GLY A 94 -11.81 -9.92 2.09
CA GLY A 94 -10.93 -9.99 0.92
C GLY A 94 -10.23 -8.67 0.57
N LYS A 95 -10.25 -7.66 1.44
CA LYS A 95 -9.67 -6.34 1.21
C LYS A 95 -8.43 -6.11 2.07
N SER A 96 -7.64 -5.08 1.72
CA SER A 96 -6.60 -4.57 2.61
C SER A 96 -7.21 -4.02 3.90
N GLY A 97 -6.46 -4.10 5.00
CA GLY A 97 -6.88 -3.51 6.27
C GLY A 97 -6.10 -4.01 7.48
N ILE A 98 -6.38 -3.39 8.63
CA ILE A 98 -5.76 -3.71 9.91
C ILE A 98 -6.34 -5.02 10.46
N LEU A 99 -5.46 -5.96 10.77
CA LEU A 99 -5.80 -7.23 11.41
C LEU A 99 -5.56 -7.17 12.93
N GLN A 100 -4.56 -6.42 13.36
CA GLN A 100 -4.22 -6.23 14.78
C GLN A 100 -3.52 -4.89 14.97
N LYS A 101 -3.84 -4.19 16.06
CA LYS A 101 -3.12 -2.98 16.50
C LYS A 101 -2.90 -3.04 18.01
N THR A 102 -1.69 -2.74 18.44
CA THR A 102 -1.32 -2.60 19.86
C THR A 102 -0.55 -1.29 20.04
N ILE A 103 -0.01 -1.07 21.25
CA ILE A 103 0.95 0.01 21.48
C ILE A 103 2.32 -0.27 20.86
N ASP A 104 2.63 -1.55 20.54
CA ASP A 104 3.95 -1.99 20.09
C ASP A 104 4.04 -2.16 18.58
N TYR A 105 2.94 -2.55 17.94
CA TYR A 105 2.90 -2.77 16.49
C TYR A 105 1.49 -2.62 15.90
N GLN A 106 1.44 -2.44 14.58
CA GLN A 106 0.23 -2.52 13.76
C GLN A 106 0.46 -3.53 12.63
N LEU A 107 -0.39 -4.55 12.57
CA LEU A 107 -0.34 -5.59 11.54
C LEU A 107 -1.51 -5.40 10.57
N GLU A 108 -1.16 -5.29 9.30
CA GLU A 108 -2.10 -5.10 8.20
C GLU A 108 -1.93 -6.20 7.15
N TYR A 109 -3.02 -6.46 6.44
CA TYR A 109 -2.97 -7.15 5.16
C TYR A 109 -3.09 -6.14 4.03
N ILE A 110 -2.25 -6.30 3.01
CA ILE A 110 -2.24 -5.50 1.79
C ILE A 110 -2.60 -6.42 0.63
N LEU A 111 -3.79 -6.24 0.04
CA LEU A 111 -4.32 -7.12 -1.02
C LEU A 111 -3.44 -7.15 -2.28
N SER A 112 -2.87 -6.02 -2.67
CA SER A 112 -1.91 -5.93 -3.77
C SER A 112 -0.67 -5.21 -3.22
N PRO A 113 0.36 -5.96 -2.81
CA PRO A 113 0.81 -7.20 -3.43
C PRO A 113 0.55 -8.49 -2.62
N ASP A 114 -0.59 -8.69 -1.98
CA ASP A 114 -0.92 -9.89 -1.18
C ASP A 114 0.16 -10.19 -0.11
N LEU A 115 0.30 -9.25 0.83
CA LEU A 115 1.41 -9.10 1.78
C LEU A 115 0.85 -8.83 3.18
N PHE A 116 1.49 -9.37 4.22
CA PHE A 116 1.26 -8.92 5.59
C PHE A 116 2.34 -7.91 5.97
N GLN A 117 1.93 -6.72 6.39
CA GLN A 117 2.84 -5.64 6.74
C GLN A 117 2.70 -5.33 8.23
N VAL A 118 3.83 -5.24 8.92
CA VAL A 118 3.90 -4.98 10.36
C VAL A 118 4.69 -3.70 10.60
N GLU A 119 3.99 -2.67 11.02
CA GLU A 119 4.60 -1.43 11.50
C GLU A 119 5.02 -1.60 12.95
N ILE A 120 6.28 -1.32 13.26
CA ILE A 120 6.79 -1.28 14.62
C ILE A 120 6.58 0.13 15.20
N LEU A 121 5.84 0.20 16.30
CA LEU A 121 5.44 1.43 16.99
C LEU A 121 6.21 1.68 18.30
N ASN A 122 7.07 0.75 18.71
CA ASN A 122 7.86 0.81 19.94
C ASN A 122 9.37 0.72 19.62
N THR A 123 10.20 1.45 20.37
CA THR A 123 11.67 1.43 20.26
C THR A 123 12.29 0.09 20.66
N ASP A 124 11.61 -0.73 21.47
CA ASP A 124 11.98 -2.13 21.66
C ASP A 124 11.53 -2.97 20.45
N VAL A 125 12.30 -2.83 19.37
CA VAL A 125 12.03 -3.44 18.06
C VAL A 125 11.93 -4.96 18.18
N ASN A 126 12.84 -5.59 18.93
CA ASN A 126 12.87 -7.04 19.07
C ASN A 126 11.62 -7.55 19.79
N PHE A 127 11.22 -6.88 20.88
CA PHE A 127 9.98 -7.21 21.56
C PHE A 127 8.77 -7.07 20.64
N ALA A 128 8.62 -5.95 19.93
CA ALA A 128 7.49 -5.72 19.04
C ALA A 128 7.43 -6.75 17.89
N LYS A 129 8.58 -7.10 17.29
CA LYS A 129 8.68 -8.17 16.28
C LYS A 129 8.25 -9.53 16.82
N LYS A 130 8.72 -9.88 18.02
CA LYS A 130 8.36 -11.13 18.70
C LYS A 130 6.86 -11.22 18.96
N GLN A 131 6.25 -10.13 19.43
CA GLN A 131 4.83 -10.08 19.74
C GLN A 131 3.96 -10.24 18.49
N ALA A 132 4.31 -9.57 17.39
CA ALA A 132 3.60 -9.72 16.11
C ALA A 132 3.75 -11.13 15.52
N THR A 133 4.96 -11.70 15.56
CA THR A 133 5.24 -13.07 15.11
C THR A 133 4.45 -14.09 15.95
N THR A 134 4.44 -13.92 17.27
CA THR A 134 3.68 -14.76 18.20
C THR A 134 2.18 -14.69 17.92
N TRP A 135 1.64 -13.50 17.66
CA TRP A 135 0.23 -13.33 17.32
C TRP A 135 -0.13 -14.08 16.03
N LEU A 136 0.70 -14.00 15.00
CA LEU A 136 0.50 -14.74 13.75
C LEU A 136 0.52 -16.27 13.97
N ILE A 137 1.44 -16.77 14.79
CA ILE A 137 1.48 -18.20 15.17
C ILE A 137 0.20 -18.60 15.90
N GLN A 138 -0.29 -17.77 16.82
CA GLN A 138 -1.56 -18.00 17.53
C GLN A 138 -2.78 -18.00 16.60
N GLN A 139 -2.71 -17.34 15.43
CA GLN A 139 -3.77 -17.44 14.43
C GLN A 139 -3.80 -18.81 13.71
N GLY A 140 -2.71 -19.58 13.80
CA GLY A 140 -2.59 -20.91 13.20
C GLY A 140 -1.47 -21.04 12.16
N PHE A 141 -0.60 -20.05 12.01
CA PHE A 141 0.57 -20.18 11.13
C PHE A 141 1.67 -20.99 11.79
N SER A 142 2.34 -21.83 11.02
CA SER A 142 3.63 -22.40 11.39
C SER A 142 4.76 -21.38 11.22
N LEU A 143 5.84 -21.49 12.00
CA LEU A 143 7.02 -20.63 11.82
C LEU A 143 7.60 -20.74 10.40
N ASN A 144 7.66 -21.96 9.86
CA ASN A 144 8.08 -22.19 8.48
C ASN A 144 7.14 -21.52 7.47
N GLY A 145 5.82 -21.56 7.72
CA GLY A 145 4.83 -20.84 6.92
C GLY A 145 5.07 -19.33 6.93
N LEU A 146 5.40 -18.75 8.10
CA LEU A 146 5.73 -17.33 8.23
C LEU A 146 7.00 -16.93 7.47
N CYS A 147 8.05 -17.75 7.49
CA CYS A 147 9.27 -17.46 6.74
C CYS A 147 9.10 -17.57 5.21
N LYS A 148 8.05 -18.26 4.76
CA LYS A 148 7.68 -18.39 3.33
C LYS A 148 6.67 -17.35 2.87
N LEU A 149 5.90 -16.78 3.81
CA LEU A 149 4.96 -15.72 3.54
C LEU A 149 5.69 -14.39 3.30
N PRO A 150 5.14 -13.51 2.44
CA PRO A 150 5.57 -12.13 2.38
C PRO A 150 5.03 -11.41 3.63
N VAL A 151 5.81 -11.47 4.71
CA VAL A 151 5.59 -10.70 5.94
C VAL A 151 6.72 -9.68 6.06
N MET A 152 6.39 -8.40 6.00
CA MET A 152 7.35 -7.30 6.06
C MET A 152 7.20 -6.55 7.37
N PHE A 153 8.30 -6.41 8.10
CA PHE A 153 8.43 -5.50 9.23
C PHE A 153 9.08 -4.21 8.77
N TYR A 154 8.62 -3.08 9.29
CA TYR A 154 9.24 -1.78 9.09
C TYR A 154 9.04 -0.91 10.33
N LEU A 155 9.88 0.10 10.49
CA LEU A 155 9.76 1.05 11.60
C LEU A 155 8.81 2.18 11.23
N ASN A 156 7.95 2.54 12.19
CA ASN A 156 7.27 3.84 12.14
C ASN A 156 8.31 4.98 12.11
N GLN A 157 7.93 6.12 11.52
CA GLN A 157 8.84 7.26 11.37
C GLN A 157 9.34 7.81 12.71
N GLU A 158 8.49 7.86 13.75
CA GLU A 158 8.87 8.33 15.08
C GLU A 158 9.89 7.38 15.71
N VAL A 159 9.60 6.07 15.70
CA VAL A 159 10.54 5.03 16.17
C VAL A 159 11.87 5.09 15.41
N LYS A 160 11.83 5.27 14.10
CA LYS A 160 13.05 5.41 13.27
C LYS A 160 13.88 6.63 13.67
N ASN A 161 13.22 7.75 14.02
CA ASN A 161 13.91 8.95 14.47
C ASN A 161 14.53 8.75 15.86
N ASP A 162 13.81 8.10 16.78
CA ASP A 162 14.30 7.82 18.14
C ASP A 162 15.49 6.86 18.12
N LEU A 163 15.49 5.92 17.18
CA LEU A 163 16.58 4.97 16.94
C LEU A 163 17.68 5.52 16.00
N SER A 164 17.60 6.78 15.57
CA SER A 164 18.62 7.31 14.66
C SER A 164 20.02 7.28 15.28
N ASN A 165 20.17 7.52 16.58
CA ASN A 165 21.48 7.54 17.24
C ASN A 165 21.99 6.16 17.66
N THR A 166 21.26 5.09 17.36
CA THR A 166 21.66 3.72 17.63
C THR A 166 22.01 3.08 16.29
N ASP A 167 23.27 2.70 16.08
CA ASP A 167 23.73 2.04 14.84
C ASP A 167 23.12 0.63 14.76
N ILE A 168 21.83 0.57 14.40
CA ILE A 168 21.02 -0.63 14.32
C ILE A 168 20.97 -1.07 12.87
N GLU A 169 21.29 -2.35 12.65
CA GLU A 169 20.95 -3.05 11.43
C GLU A 169 19.58 -3.74 11.59
N PHE A 170 18.57 -3.21 10.91
CA PHE A 170 17.20 -3.68 11.00
C PHE A 170 16.93 -4.83 10.01
N ASN A 171 16.47 -5.97 10.54
CA ASN A 171 15.98 -7.09 9.75
C ASN A 171 14.46 -6.94 9.48
N PRO A 172 14.00 -6.87 8.22
CA PRO A 172 12.58 -6.72 7.88
C PRO A 172 11.77 -8.03 7.95
N LEU A 173 12.39 -9.19 8.18
CA LEU A 173 11.69 -10.48 8.22
C LEU A 173 11.14 -10.79 9.63
N PRO A 174 10.16 -11.72 9.75
CA PRO A 174 9.75 -12.24 11.05
C PRO A 174 10.93 -12.78 11.87
N GLU A 175 10.80 -12.74 13.19
CA GLU A 175 11.82 -13.33 14.06
C GLU A 175 11.91 -14.84 13.84
N GLY A 176 13.13 -15.37 13.72
CA GLY A 176 13.37 -16.78 13.36
C GLY A 176 13.45 -17.04 11.85
N CYS A 177 13.30 -15.98 11.05
CA CYS A 177 13.65 -15.91 9.63
C CYS A 177 14.85 -14.93 9.46
#